data_AF-A0A1S1QB27-F1
#
_entry.id   AF-A0A1S1QB27-F1
#
_cell.length_a   1.000
_cell.length_b   1.000
_cell.length_c   1.000
_cell.angle_alpha   90.00
_cell.angle_beta   90.00
_cell.angle_gamma   90.00
#
_symmetry.space_group_name_H-M   'P 1'
#
loop_
_entity.id
_entity.type
_entity.pdbx_description
1 polymer ?
#
loop_
_entity_poly.entity_id
_entity_poly.type
_entity_poly.pdbx_seq_one_letter_code
_entity_poly.pdbx_strand_id
1 'polypeptide(L)'
;MAAPQLTADEATTVAMIRAFDNCQDECQLIQQTVNTAADLLFAQWGGIAAGRYRDAIVGWQEGFNQVRAGLNLLNESMVGYAKITTSTEDDALMIGSSWAQG
;
A
#
# COMPACT_ATOMS: atom_id res chain seq x y z
N MET A 1 5.82 -32.96 13.37
CA MET A 1 5.27 -31.71 13.93
C MET A 1 5.87 -30.55 13.17
N ALA A 2 5.17 -30.02 12.18
CA ALA A 2 5.54 -28.79 11.47
C ALA A 2 4.22 -28.13 11.05
N ALA A 3 3.97 -26.91 11.53
CA ALA A 3 3.00 -25.92 11.02
C ALA A 3 2.82 -24.61 11.88
N PRO A 4 3.74 -24.17 12.78
CA PRO A 4 3.56 -22.83 13.38
C PRO A 4 3.96 -21.68 12.44
N GLN A 5 4.76 -21.94 11.39
CA GLN A 5 5.24 -20.89 10.48
C GLN A 5 4.19 -20.45 9.44
N LEU A 6 3.38 -21.38 8.91
CA LEU A 6 2.44 -21.10 7.81
C LEU A 6 1.28 -20.20 8.25
N THR A 7 0.68 -20.48 9.41
CA THR A 7 -0.39 -19.66 10.00
C THR A 7 0.09 -18.26 10.44
N ALA A 8 1.36 -18.15 10.85
CA ALA A 8 1.95 -16.85 11.18
C ALA A 8 2.16 -15.98 9.93
N ASP A 9 2.49 -16.60 8.79
CA ASP A 9 2.75 -15.89 7.53
C ASP A 9 1.46 -15.34 6.90
N GLU A 10 0.38 -16.11 6.94
CA GLU A 10 -0.95 -15.66 6.47
C GLU A 10 -1.47 -14.48 7.32
N ALA A 11 -1.40 -14.58 8.64
CA ALA A 11 -1.81 -13.51 9.55
C ALA A 11 -0.97 -12.23 9.36
N THR A 12 0.34 -12.38 9.16
CA THR A 12 1.25 -11.25 8.92
C THR A 12 0.98 -10.60 7.56
N THR A 13 0.69 -11.40 6.53
CA THR A 13 0.36 -10.90 5.19
C THR A 13 -0.94 -10.12 5.18
N VAL A 14 -1.99 -10.63 5.84
CA VAL A 14 -3.27 -9.91 5.99
C VAL A 14 -3.09 -8.61 6.77
N ALA A 15 -2.31 -8.62 7.85
CA ALA A 15 -2.00 -7.41 8.62
C ALA A 15 -1.26 -6.37 7.77
N MET A 16 -0.32 -6.81 6.93
CA MET A 16 0.43 -5.93 6.03
C MET A 16 -0.46 -5.33 4.94
N ILE A 17 -1.34 -6.10 4.30
CA ILE A 17 -2.31 -5.60 3.32
C ILE A 17 -3.19 -4.51 3.94
N ARG A 18 -3.75 -4.77 5.14
CA ARG A 18 -4.56 -3.75 5.85
C ARG A 18 -3.76 -2.48 6.18
N ALA A 19 -2.50 -2.63 6.55
CA ALA A 19 -1.63 -1.48 6.82
C ALA A 19 -1.40 -0.64 5.54
N PHE A 20 -1.24 -1.28 4.38
CA PHE A 20 -1.15 -0.58 3.11
C PHE A 20 -2.45 0.11 2.71
N ASP A 21 -3.60 -0.56 2.87
CA ASP A 21 -4.91 0.03 2.59
C ASP A 21 -5.13 1.29 3.43
N ASN A 22 -4.88 1.21 4.75
CA ASN A 22 -4.96 2.36 5.65
C ASN A 22 -4.00 3.49 5.22
N CYS A 23 -2.77 3.14 4.82
CA CYS A 23 -1.79 4.12 4.36
C CYS A 23 -2.25 4.81 3.07
N GLN A 24 -2.90 4.11 2.14
CA GLN A 24 -3.45 4.70 0.93
C GLN A 24 -4.61 5.66 1.23
N ASP A 25 -5.49 5.30 2.16
CA ASP A 25 -6.59 6.16 2.63
C ASP A 25 -6.05 7.43 3.28
N GLU A 26 -5.05 7.31 4.16
CA GLU A 26 -4.35 8.45 4.76
C GLU A 26 -3.69 9.32 3.69
N CYS A 27 -3.07 8.71 2.68
CA CYS A 27 -2.47 9.45 1.59
C CYS A 27 -3.51 10.25 0.79
N GLN A 28 -4.68 9.69 0.54
CA GLN A 28 -5.78 10.40 -0.11
C GLN A 28 -6.27 11.58 0.72
N LEU A 29 -6.41 11.40 2.04
CA LEU A 29 -6.80 12.46 2.97
C LEU A 29 -5.78 13.61 2.97
N ILE A 30 -4.49 13.29 3.00
CA ILE A 30 -3.39 14.26 2.96
C ILE A 30 -3.45 15.07 1.65
N GLN A 31 -3.63 14.39 0.50
CA GLN A 31 -3.74 15.05 -0.79
C GLN A 31 -4.92 16.03 -0.84
N GLN A 32 -6.09 15.61 -0.36
CA GLN A 32 -7.27 16.48 -0.30
C GLN A 32 -7.04 17.68 0.61
N THR A 33 -6.45 17.46 1.78
CA THR A 33 -6.14 18.52 2.75
C THR A 33 -5.20 19.56 2.15
N VAL A 34 -4.14 19.12 1.45
CA VAL A 34 -3.19 20.04 0.81
C VAL A 34 -3.86 20.81 -0.32
N ASN A 35 -4.68 20.16 -1.15
CA ASN A 35 -5.43 20.86 -2.21
C ASN A 35 -6.34 21.95 -1.63
N THR A 36 -7.14 21.61 -0.62
CA THR A 36 -8.04 22.58 0.03
C THR A 36 -7.27 23.73 0.68
N ALA A 37 -6.17 23.45 1.38
CA ALA A 37 -5.33 24.48 1.98
C ALA A 37 -4.69 25.39 0.91
N ALA A 38 -4.22 24.82 -0.19
CA ALA A 38 -3.65 25.55 -1.33
C ALA A 38 -4.70 26.48 -1.96
N ASP A 39 -5.90 25.98 -2.22
CA ASP A 39 -6.98 26.76 -2.82
C ASP A 39 -7.39 27.94 -1.94
N LEU A 40 -7.56 27.71 -0.64
CA LEU A 40 -7.89 28.77 0.33
C LEU A 40 -6.79 29.83 0.38
N LEU A 41 -5.53 29.40 0.39
CA LEU A 41 -4.39 30.29 0.45
C LEU A 41 -4.27 31.13 -0.83
N PHE A 42 -4.40 30.51 -2.01
CA PHE A 42 -4.26 31.21 -3.30
C PHE A 42 -5.46 32.06 -3.68
N ALA A 43 -6.62 31.87 -3.05
CA ALA A 43 -7.77 32.76 -3.22
C ALA A 43 -7.48 34.18 -2.71
N GLN A 44 -6.60 34.33 -1.71
CA GLN A 44 -6.31 35.61 -1.07
C GLN A 44 -4.84 36.04 -1.21
N TRP A 45 -3.93 35.10 -1.44
CA TRP A 45 -2.50 35.36 -1.53
C TRP A 45 -1.98 35.31 -2.98
N GLY A 46 -1.55 36.47 -3.48
CA GLY A 46 -0.98 36.64 -4.82
C GLY A 46 0.46 37.17 -4.81
N GLY A 47 1.00 37.39 -6.01
CA GLY A 47 2.36 37.91 -6.22
C GLY A 47 3.41 36.81 -6.43
N ILE A 48 4.66 37.24 -6.62
CA ILE A 48 5.78 36.36 -7.02
C ILE A 48 6.04 35.26 -5.97
N ALA A 49 5.94 35.59 -4.68
CA ALA A 49 6.13 34.63 -3.60
C ALA A 49 5.03 33.55 -3.58
N ALA A 50 3.77 33.93 -3.80
CA ALA A 50 2.65 32.99 -3.91
C ALA A 50 2.82 32.05 -5.12
N GLY A 51 3.33 32.57 -6.25
CA GLY A 51 3.68 31.76 -7.42
C GLY A 51 4.71 30.68 -7.09
N ARG A 52 5.83 31.05 -6.45
CA ARG A 52 6.87 30.07 -6.04
C ARG A 52 6.34 29.01 -5.07
N TYR A 53 5.45 29.40 -4.17
CA TYR A 53 4.83 28.45 -3.24
C TYR A 53 3.89 27.49 -3.97
N ARG A 54 3.15 27.96 -4.98
CA ARG A 54 2.33 27.10 -5.85
C ARG A 54 3.18 26.07 -6.59
N ASP A 55 4.29 26.50 -7.18
CA ASP A 55 5.22 25.60 -7.87
C ASP A 55 5.79 24.54 -6.91
N ALA A 56 6.12 24.94 -5.68
CA ALA A 56 6.58 24.02 -4.64
C ALA A 56 5.51 23.00 -4.23
N ILE A 57 4.24 23.41 -4.12
CA ILE A 57 3.12 22.49 -3.86
C ILE A 57 2.98 21.50 -5.00
N VAL A 58 3.02 21.95 -6.26
CA VAL A 58 2.93 21.06 -7.42
C VAL A 58 4.05 20.02 -7.40
N GLY A 59 5.30 20.43 -7.20
CA GLY A 59 6.43 19.50 -7.09
C GLY A 59 6.30 18.51 -5.93
N TRP A 60 5.78 18.97 -4.79
CA TRP A 60 5.47 18.09 -3.65
C TRP A 60 4.38 17.07 -4.01
N GLN A 61 3.31 17.49 -4.70
CA GLN A 61 2.21 16.60 -5.13
C GLN A 61 2.69 15.55 -6.13
N GLU A 62 3.57 15.92 -7.06
CA GLU A 62 4.18 14.97 -8.00
C GLU A 62 4.98 13.90 -7.26
N GLY A 63 5.88 14.30 -6.34
CA GLY A 63 6.64 13.36 -5.52
C GLY A 63 5.76 12.48 -4.64
N PHE A 64 4.71 13.06 -4.07
CA PHE A 64 3.74 12.35 -3.25
C PHE A 64 2.96 11.29 -4.06
N ASN A 65 2.56 11.61 -5.29
CA ASN A 65 1.91 10.65 -6.18
C ASN A 65 2.84 9.48 -6.56
N GLN A 66 4.14 9.71 -6.67
CA GLN A 66 5.11 8.62 -6.88
C GLN A 66 5.17 7.68 -5.67
N VAL A 67 5.16 8.22 -4.45
CA VAL A 67 5.11 7.41 -3.22
C VAL A 67 3.83 6.55 -3.20
N ARG A 68 2.67 7.14 -3.52
CA ARG A 68 1.40 6.40 -3.61
C ARG A 68 1.45 5.29 -4.65
N ALA A 69 2.03 5.55 -5.83
CA ALA A 69 2.19 4.52 -6.85
C ALA A 69 3.10 3.37 -6.37
N GLY A 70 4.18 3.67 -5.64
CA GLY A 70 5.04 2.66 -5.02
C GLY A 70 4.32 1.82 -3.97
N LEU A 71 3.48 2.45 -3.13
CA LEU A 71 2.67 1.75 -2.14
C LEU A 71 1.64 0.81 -2.80
N ASN A 72 1.04 1.22 -3.91
CA ASN A 72 0.11 0.36 -4.67
C ASN A 72 0.83 -0.88 -5.22
N LEU A 73 2.01 -0.70 -5.81
CA LEU A 73 2.81 -1.82 -6.33
C LEU A 73 3.21 -2.80 -5.23
N LEU A 74 3.56 -2.30 -4.04
CA LEU A 74 3.85 -3.15 -2.88
C LEU A 74 2.62 -3.95 -2.44
N ASN A 75 1.45 -3.32 -2.39
CA ASN A 75 0.20 -4.00 -2.04
C ASN A 75 -0.12 -5.12 -3.05
N GLU A 76 -0.06 -4.82 -4.36
CA GLU A 76 -0.25 -5.82 -5.43
C GLU A 76 0.73 -6.99 -5.32
N SER A 77 2.01 -6.70 -5.05
CA SER A 77 3.05 -7.72 -4.85
C SER A 77 2.74 -8.62 -3.65
N MET A 78 2.32 -8.04 -2.53
CA MET A 78 1.97 -8.80 -1.32
C MET A 78 0.72 -9.67 -1.51
N VAL A 79 -0.29 -9.17 -2.22
CA VAL A 79 -1.47 -9.97 -2.59
C VAL A 79 -1.07 -11.14 -3.50
N GLY A 80 -0.16 -10.90 -4.45
CA GLY A 80 0.41 -11.94 -5.31
C GLY A 80 1.19 -13.00 -4.51
N TYR A 81 2.05 -12.56 -3.61
CA TYR A 81 2.82 -13.43 -2.72
C TYR A 81 1.90 -14.31 -1.87
N ALA A 82 0.88 -13.72 -1.24
CA ALA A 82 -0.11 -14.44 -0.45
C ALA A 82 -0.74 -15.60 -1.24
N LYS A 83 -1.19 -15.33 -2.48
CA LYS A 83 -1.81 -16.35 -3.35
C LYS A 83 -0.87 -17.49 -3.70
N ILE A 84 0.40 -17.19 -4.01
CA ILE A 84 1.40 -18.20 -4.36
C ILE A 84 1.71 -19.08 -3.16
N THR A 85 1.88 -18.48 -1.99
CA THR A 85 2.15 -19.21 -0.75
C THR A 85 1.00 -20.15 -0.41
N THR A 86 -0.26 -19.67 -0.42
CA THR A 86 -1.43 -20.53 -0.19
C THR A 86 -1.52 -21.68 -1.20
N SER A 87 -1.30 -21.43 -2.50
CA SER A 87 -1.33 -22.48 -3.52
C SER A 87 -0.25 -23.53 -3.32
N THR A 88 0.96 -23.11 -2.92
CA THR A 88 2.08 -24.02 -2.66
C THR A 88 1.82 -24.89 -1.42
N GLU A 89 1.19 -24.30 -0.39
CA GLU A 89 0.77 -25.03 0.81
C GLU A 89 -0.31 -26.06 0.52
N ASP A 90 -1.33 -25.70 -0.26
CA ASP A 90 -2.40 -26.63 -0.69
C ASP A 90 -1.82 -27.80 -1.51
N ASP A 91 -0.91 -27.53 -2.44
CA ASP A 91 -0.23 -28.56 -3.23
C ASP A 91 0.61 -29.49 -2.34
N ALA A 92 1.32 -28.93 -1.35
CA ALA A 92 2.14 -29.70 -0.41
C ALA A 92 1.28 -30.59 0.51
N LEU A 93 0.12 -30.11 0.97
CA LEU A 93 -0.83 -30.90 1.76
C LEU A 93 -1.48 -32.02 0.93
N MET A 94 -1.84 -31.73 -0.31
CA MET A 94 -2.42 -32.71 -1.24
C MET A 94 -1.42 -33.85 -1.54
N ILE A 95 -0.17 -33.53 -1.84
CA ILE A 95 0.89 -34.53 -2.06
C ILE A 95 1.18 -35.29 -0.76
N GLY A 96 1.31 -34.61 0.38
CA GLY A 96 1.55 -35.26 1.68
C GLY A 96 0.46 -36.26 2.06
N SER A 97 -0.79 -36.01 1.67
CA SER A 97 -1.91 -36.92 1.91
C SER A 97 -1.81 -38.24 1.12
N SER A 98 -1.20 -38.22 -0.08
CA SER A 98 -1.09 -39.43 -0.91
C SER A 98 -0.08 -40.44 -0.37
N TRP A 99 0.95 -39.97 0.35
CA TRP A 99 1.95 -40.84 0.98
C TRP A 99 1.51 -41.39 2.34
N ALA A 100 0.52 -40.75 3.00
CA ALA A 100 0.01 -41.18 4.30
C ALA A 100 -1.12 -42.25 4.21
N GLN A 101 -1.60 -42.56 3.00
CA GLN A 101 -2.66 -43.56 2.74
C GLN A 101 -2.15 -44.87 2.12
N GLY A 102 -0.84 -45.02 1.92
CA GLY A 102 -0.19 -46.27 1.47
C GLY A 102 0.57 -46.95 2.60
#